data_AF-A0A1N7R023-F1
#
_entry.id   AF-A0A1N7R023-F1
#
_cell.length_a   1.000
_cell.length_b   1.000
_cell.length_c   1.000
_cell.angle_alpha   90.00
_cell.angle_beta   90.00
_cell.angle_gamma   90.00
#
_symmetry.space_group_name_H-M   'P 1'
#
loop_
_entity.id
_entity.type
_entity.pdbx_description
1 polymer ?
#
loop_
_entity_poly.entity_id
_entity_poly.type
_entity_poly.pdbx_seq_one_letter_code
_entity_poly.pdbx_strand_id
1 'polypeptide(L)'
;MKDELFNISYKQLALWWLPTSRRKPVTLHFLWCLIFPLEALYIEFLKRRKQNLIKMNFNYQKFSMERRLNDAFDPLERRIRIVNAVQYEGVYLYTEAEDNLYFSKTRWLYGDENPLYLRTEAELYSEYDFIVRIPGTPINMHQLRAEIDFYKLISKRYSIEIIP
;
A
#
# COMPACT_ATOMS: atom_id res chain seq x y z
N MET A 1 -10.93 -11.88 -13.46
CA MET A 1 -12.42 -11.81 -13.49
C MET A 1 -12.80 -11.08 -14.78
N LYS A 2 -13.73 -11.59 -15.60
CA LYS A 2 -14.11 -10.91 -16.85
C LYS A 2 -14.85 -9.62 -16.53
N ASP A 3 -14.29 -8.47 -16.90
CA ASP A 3 -14.92 -7.15 -16.66
C ASP A 3 -16.15 -6.92 -17.56
N GLU A 4 -16.34 -7.75 -18.59
CA GLU A 4 -17.49 -7.72 -19.51
C GLU A 4 -18.85 -7.82 -18.79
N LEU A 5 -18.93 -8.54 -17.66
CA LEU A 5 -20.17 -8.71 -16.90
C LEU A 5 -20.73 -7.38 -16.35
N PHE A 6 -19.86 -6.39 -16.13
CA PHE A 6 -20.22 -5.09 -15.56
C PHE A 6 -20.32 -3.99 -16.62
N ASN A 7 -20.31 -4.34 -17.91
CA ASN A 7 -20.54 -3.38 -18.98
C ASN A 7 -22.04 -3.29 -19.32
N ILE A 8 -22.84 -2.77 -18.38
CA ILE A 8 -24.29 -2.68 -18.52
C ILE A 8 -24.70 -1.24 -18.82
N SER A 9 -25.36 -1.02 -19.98
CA SER A 9 -26.01 0.25 -20.29
C SER A 9 -27.51 0.16 -19.98
N TYR A 10 -27.92 0.75 -18.85
CA TYR A 10 -29.34 0.74 -18.42
C TYR A 10 -30.27 1.45 -19.41
N LYS A 11 -29.79 2.49 -20.10
CA LYS A 11 -30.57 3.19 -21.15
C LYS A 11 -30.86 2.28 -22.34
N GLN A 12 -29.86 1.50 -22.78
CA GLN A 12 -30.05 0.54 -23.87
C GLN A 12 -30.97 -0.61 -23.45
N LEU A 13 -30.78 -1.14 -22.24
CA LEU A 13 -31.63 -2.19 -21.69
C LEU A 13 -33.11 -1.75 -21.66
N ALA A 14 -33.37 -0.55 -21.15
CA ALA A 14 -34.72 -0.01 -21.07
C ALA A 14 -35.34 0.27 -22.45
N LEU A 15 -34.53 0.64 -23.45
CA LEU A 15 -34.97 0.77 -24.84
C LEU A 15 -35.37 -0.58 -25.45
N TRP A 16 -34.60 -1.64 -25.19
CA TRP A 16 -34.88 -2.99 -25.70
C TRP A 16 -36.17 -3.56 -25.14
N TRP A 17 -36.48 -3.27 -23.88
CA TRP A 17 -37.71 -3.70 -23.21
C TRP A 17 -38.95 -2.93 -23.67
N LEU A 18 -38.74 -1.79 -24.36
CA LEU A 18 -39.83 -0.97 -24.86
C LEU A 18 -40.27 -1.45 -26.26
N PRO A 19 -41.56 -1.76 -26.48
CA PRO A 19 -42.06 -2.13 -27.81
C PRO A 19 -41.88 -0.99 -28.79
N THR A 20 -41.60 -1.32 -30.07
CA THR A 20 -41.23 -0.36 -31.12
C THR A 20 -42.23 0.80 -31.26
N SER A 21 -43.53 0.51 -31.16
CA SER A 21 -44.61 1.52 -31.27
C SER A 21 -44.60 2.59 -30.17
N ARG A 22 -43.97 2.33 -29.02
CA ARG A 22 -43.90 3.25 -27.87
C ARG A 22 -42.57 4.01 -27.76
N ARG A 23 -41.61 3.78 -28.67
CA ARG A 23 -40.28 4.44 -28.69
C ARG A 23 -40.34 5.87 -29.24
N LYS A 24 -41.22 6.68 -28.69
CA LYS A 24 -41.33 8.12 -29.01
C LYS A 24 -40.36 8.91 -28.13
N PRO A 25 -39.90 10.09 -28.57
CA PRO A 25 -38.94 10.88 -27.79
C PRO A 25 -39.47 11.20 -26.39
N VAL A 26 -40.75 11.61 -26.24
CA VAL A 26 -41.33 11.97 -24.95
C VAL A 26 -41.31 10.82 -23.93
N THR A 27 -41.69 9.61 -24.36
CA THR A 27 -41.71 8.42 -23.49
C THR A 27 -40.30 8.00 -23.08
N LEU A 28 -39.31 8.14 -23.97
CA LEU A 28 -37.91 7.86 -23.67
C LEU A 28 -37.31 8.82 -22.64
N HIS A 29 -37.55 10.12 -22.78
CA HIS A 29 -37.04 11.10 -21.81
C HIS A 29 -37.65 10.90 -20.41
N PHE A 30 -38.95 10.56 -20.35
CA PHE A 30 -39.60 10.19 -19.09
C PHE A 30 -38.95 8.96 -18.45
N LEU A 31 -38.70 7.92 -19.25
CA LEU A 31 -38.03 6.69 -18.80
C LEU A 31 -36.59 6.96 -18.32
N TRP A 32 -35.84 7.82 -19.01
CA TRP A 32 -34.49 8.20 -18.59
C TRP A 32 -34.48 8.93 -17.24
N CYS A 33 -35.48 9.78 -16.98
CA CYS A 33 -35.64 10.42 -15.67
C CYS A 33 -35.84 9.38 -14.55
N LEU A 34 -36.64 8.33 -14.81
CA LEU A 34 -36.87 7.24 -13.85
C LEU A 34 -35.63 6.34 -13.64
N ILE A 35 -34.82 6.14 -14.68
CA ILE A 35 -33.63 5.29 -14.62
C ILE A 35 -32.42 6.03 -14.04
N PHE A 36 -32.39 7.35 -14.13
CA PHE A 36 -31.29 8.19 -13.63
C PHE A 36 -30.78 7.81 -12.22
N PRO A 37 -31.63 7.66 -11.18
CA PRO A 37 -31.15 7.27 -9.84
C PRO A 37 -30.51 5.87 -9.83
N LEU A 38 -31.03 4.93 -10.63
CA LEU A 38 -30.45 3.59 -10.75
C LEU A 38 -29.08 3.63 -11.44
N GLU A 39 -28.93 4.44 -12.50
CA GLU A 39 -27.65 4.65 -13.19
C GLU A 39 -26.62 5.29 -12.24
N ALA A 40 -27.04 6.27 -11.44
CA ALA A 40 -26.18 6.90 -10.43
C ALA A 40 -25.69 5.88 -9.38
N LEU A 41 -26.59 5.07 -8.82
CA LEU A 41 -26.23 3.99 -7.88
C LEU A 41 -25.28 2.98 -8.51
N TYR A 42 -25.48 2.64 -9.79
CA TYR A 42 -24.59 1.73 -10.48
C TYR A 42 -23.18 2.29 -10.68
N ILE A 43 -23.07 3.57 -11.05
CA ILE A 43 -21.77 4.25 -11.17
C ILE A 43 -21.04 4.24 -9.82
N GLU A 44 -21.74 4.52 -8.73
CA GLU A 44 -21.17 4.46 -7.38
C GLU A 44 -20.71 3.04 -7.02
N PHE A 45 -21.52 2.02 -7.33
CA PHE A 45 -21.16 0.63 -7.15
C PHE A 45 -19.88 0.26 -7.93
N LEU A 46 -19.77 0.66 -9.20
CA LEU A 46 -18.58 0.40 -10.02
C LEU A 46 -17.34 1.10 -9.45
N LYS A 47 -17.49 2.35 -8.98
CA LYS A 47 -16.42 3.09 -8.31
C LYS A 47 -15.95 2.36 -7.06
N ARG A 48 -16.89 1.90 -6.22
CA ARG A 48 -16.58 1.16 -4.99
C ARG A 48 -15.95 -0.19 -5.28
N ARG A 49 -16.43 -0.91 -6.30
CA ARG A 49 -15.83 -2.15 -6.79
C ARG A 49 -14.39 -1.93 -7.21
N LYS A 50 -14.12 -0.92 -8.04
CA LYS A 50 -12.76 -0.60 -8.49
C LYS A 50 -11.84 -0.33 -7.30
N GLN A 51 -12.28 0.46 -6.33
CA GLN A 51 -11.53 0.71 -5.10
C GLN A 51 -11.27 -0.58 -4.29
N ASN A 52 -12.27 -1.44 -4.15
CA ASN A 52 -12.12 -2.71 -3.43
C ASN A 52 -11.16 -3.67 -4.14
N LEU A 53 -11.21 -3.76 -5.47
CA LEU A 53 -10.27 -4.58 -6.24
C LEU A 53 -8.83 -4.09 -6.08
N ILE A 54 -8.62 -2.77 -6.13
CA ILE A 54 -7.32 -2.17 -5.81
C ILE A 54 -6.91 -2.60 -4.40
N LYS A 55 -7.80 -2.49 -3.41
CA LYS A 55 -7.50 -2.89 -2.02
C LYS A 55 -7.09 -4.35 -1.89
N MET A 56 -7.78 -5.25 -2.57
CA MET A 56 -7.52 -6.70 -2.55
C MET A 56 -6.22 -7.10 -3.26
N ASN A 57 -5.77 -6.32 -4.24
CA ASN A 57 -4.55 -6.62 -4.99
C ASN A 57 -3.27 -6.37 -4.19
N PHE A 58 -3.33 -5.56 -3.13
CA PHE A 58 -2.17 -5.23 -2.30
C PHE A 58 -2.24 -5.94 -0.95
N ASN A 59 -1.07 -6.20 -0.38
CA ASN A 59 -0.92 -6.91 0.90
C ASN A 59 0.03 -6.12 1.82
N TYR A 60 0.26 -6.65 3.03
CA TYR A 60 1.12 -6.03 4.04
C TYR A 60 2.62 -6.11 3.73
N GLN A 61 3.03 -6.79 2.66
CA GLN A 61 4.44 -6.95 2.34
C GLN A 61 5.04 -5.61 1.89
N LYS A 62 6.30 -5.36 2.29
CA LYS A 62 7.04 -4.13 2.01
C LYS A 62 6.87 -3.64 0.56
N PHE A 63 7.20 -4.48 -0.42
CA PHE A 63 7.15 -4.08 -1.84
C PHE A 63 5.73 -3.83 -2.34
N SER A 64 4.73 -4.53 -1.80
CA SER A 64 3.33 -4.36 -2.17
C SER A 64 2.77 -3.04 -1.63
N MET A 65 3.02 -2.76 -0.35
CA MET A 65 2.65 -1.51 0.29
C MET A 65 3.37 -0.31 -0.35
N GLU A 66 4.68 -0.43 -0.60
CA GLU A 66 5.46 0.62 -1.28
C GLU A 66 4.89 0.92 -2.68
N ARG A 67 4.54 -0.12 -3.44
CA ARG A 67 3.88 0.05 -4.75
C ARG A 67 2.53 0.77 -4.61
N ARG A 68 1.69 0.37 -3.66
CA ARG A 68 0.39 0.99 -3.41
C ARG A 68 0.49 2.48 -3.08
N LEU A 69 1.45 2.84 -2.22
CA LEU A 69 1.68 4.23 -1.80
C LEU A 69 2.17 5.08 -2.97
N ASN A 70 3.12 4.56 -3.76
CA ASN A 70 3.57 5.24 -4.98
C ASN A 70 2.42 5.40 -5.98
N ASP A 71 1.65 4.34 -6.25
CA ASP A 71 0.53 4.43 -7.21
C ASP A 71 -0.58 5.42 -6.73
N ALA A 72 -0.68 5.72 -5.42
CA ALA A 72 -1.66 6.69 -4.89
C ALA A 72 -1.14 8.14 -4.82
N PHE A 73 0.11 8.34 -4.41
CA PHE A 73 0.62 9.65 -4.02
C PHE A 73 1.78 10.15 -4.89
N ASP A 74 2.52 9.25 -5.55
CA ASP A 74 3.62 9.58 -6.44
C ASP A 74 3.67 8.62 -7.66
N PRO A 75 2.70 8.71 -8.58
CA PRO A 75 2.58 7.77 -9.68
C PRO A 75 3.66 7.96 -10.76
N LEU A 76 4.27 9.15 -10.84
CA LEU A 76 5.25 9.49 -11.87
C LEU A 76 6.66 9.05 -11.45
N GLU A 77 7.11 9.50 -10.28
CA GLU A 77 8.52 9.39 -9.90
C GLU A 77 8.77 8.26 -8.90
N ARG A 78 7.71 7.78 -8.24
CA ARG A 78 7.69 6.61 -7.36
C ARG A 78 8.78 6.65 -6.28
N ARG A 79 8.92 7.81 -5.63
CA ARG A 79 10.00 8.13 -4.67
C ARG A 79 9.71 7.63 -3.25
N ILE A 80 8.49 7.18 -2.95
CA ILE A 80 8.13 6.69 -1.61
C ILE A 80 8.81 5.34 -1.38
N ARG A 81 9.55 5.21 -0.27
CA ARG A 81 10.29 4.00 0.10
C ARG A 81 9.98 3.57 1.52
N ILE A 82 9.87 2.26 1.73
CA ILE A 82 9.72 1.69 3.08
C ILE A 82 11.06 1.06 3.49
N VAL A 83 11.66 1.55 4.57
CA VAL A 83 12.92 1.03 5.11
C VAL A 83 12.70 0.46 6.51
N ASN A 84 13.52 -0.50 6.91
CA ASN A 84 13.50 -0.99 8.29
C ASN A 84 14.05 0.12 9.21
N ALA A 85 13.47 0.24 10.41
CA ALA A 85 13.92 1.23 11.36
C ALA A 85 15.23 0.81 12.07
N VAL A 86 15.41 -0.49 12.31
CA VAL A 86 16.67 -1.05 12.82
C VAL A 86 17.70 -1.03 11.69
N GLN A 87 18.78 -0.26 11.90
CA GLN A 87 19.83 -0.08 10.90
C GLN A 87 20.87 -1.21 10.92
N TYR A 88 21.08 -1.84 12.08
CA TYR A 88 22.09 -2.87 12.27
C TYR A 88 21.56 -4.03 13.12
N GLU A 89 21.88 -5.25 12.70
CA GLU A 89 21.63 -6.43 13.53
C GLU A 89 22.66 -6.51 14.66
N GLY A 90 22.21 -6.82 15.87
CA GLY A 90 23.09 -6.99 17.02
C GLY A 90 24.05 -8.16 16.81
N VAL A 91 25.35 -7.87 16.85
CA VAL A 91 26.39 -8.92 16.83
C VAL A 91 26.69 -9.29 18.27
N TYR A 92 26.46 -10.55 18.63
CA TYR A 92 26.82 -11.06 19.95
C TYR A 92 28.33 -11.28 20.03
N LEU A 93 28.95 -10.71 21.07
CA LEU A 93 30.36 -10.91 21.35
C LEU A 93 30.51 -12.06 22.33
N TYR A 94 31.25 -13.08 21.92
CA TYR A 94 31.58 -14.21 22.79
C TYR A 94 32.87 -13.91 23.54
N THR A 95 32.89 -14.26 24.82
CA THR A 95 34.12 -14.23 25.63
C THR A 95 34.99 -15.44 25.31
N GLU A 96 36.30 -15.37 25.58
CA GLU A 96 37.23 -16.48 25.33
C GLU A 96 36.80 -17.78 26.05
N ALA A 97 36.14 -17.65 27.20
CA ALA A 97 35.63 -18.79 27.98
C ALA A 97 34.41 -19.48 27.36
N GLU A 98 33.71 -18.83 26.43
CA GLU A 98 32.54 -19.37 25.71
C GLU A 98 32.92 -19.97 24.36
N ASP A 99 34.21 -19.97 24.01
CA ASP A 99 34.70 -20.49 22.76
C ASP A 99 34.74 -22.02 22.76
N ASN A 100 34.39 -22.65 21.64
CA ASN A 100 34.29 -24.10 21.55
C ASN A 100 35.42 -24.65 20.66
N LEU A 101 36.06 -25.73 21.10
CA LEU A 101 37.25 -26.29 20.45
C LEU A 101 37.03 -26.69 18.97
N TYR A 102 35.78 -26.99 18.59
CA TYR A 102 35.41 -27.42 17.24
C TYR A 102 34.95 -26.29 16.31
N PHE A 103 34.50 -25.16 16.87
CA PHE A 103 34.04 -24.00 16.10
C PHE A 103 34.47 -22.74 16.85
N SER A 104 35.65 -22.23 16.51
CA SER A 104 36.14 -20.97 17.05
C SER A 104 35.21 -19.84 16.62
N LYS A 105 34.55 -19.20 17.60
CA LYS A 105 33.65 -18.06 17.43
C LYS A 105 34.37 -16.73 17.70
N THR A 106 35.63 -16.77 18.13
CA THR A 106 36.43 -15.60 18.45
C THR A 106 36.77 -14.82 17.17
N ARG A 107 36.35 -13.56 17.11
CA ARG A 107 36.77 -12.60 16.09
C ARG A 107 37.44 -11.42 16.77
N TRP A 108 38.57 -10.99 16.21
CA TRP A 108 39.26 -9.80 16.68
C TRP A 108 38.44 -8.56 16.33
N LEU A 109 38.14 -7.73 17.35
CA LEU A 109 37.41 -6.48 17.19
C LEU A 109 38.16 -5.48 16.28
N TYR A 110 39.49 -5.50 16.37
CA TYR A 110 40.40 -4.62 15.65
C TYR A 110 41.30 -5.47 14.74
N GLY A 111 40.80 -5.87 13.58
CA GLY A 111 41.57 -6.55 12.53
C GLY A 111 41.62 -5.70 11.26
N ASP A 112 42.76 -5.73 10.56
CA ASP A 112 43.02 -4.91 9.37
C ASP A 112 42.06 -5.18 8.19
N GLU A 113 41.45 -6.38 8.12
CA GLU A 113 40.62 -6.77 6.96
C GLU A 113 39.12 -6.53 7.16
N ASN A 114 38.61 -6.48 8.40
CA ASN A 114 37.17 -6.25 8.67
C ASN A 114 36.89 -5.86 10.14
N PRO A 115 37.10 -4.59 10.55
CA PRO A 115 36.92 -4.16 11.93
C PRO A 115 35.44 -4.26 12.36
N LEU A 116 35.20 -4.83 13.54
CA LEU A 116 33.85 -4.91 14.11
C LEU A 116 33.57 -3.63 14.91
N TYR A 117 32.62 -2.82 14.43
CA TYR A 117 32.21 -1.61 15.13
C TYR A 117 31.20 -1.94 16.22
N LEU A 118 31.54 -1.61 17.46
CA LEU A 118 30.59 -1.63 18.57
C LEU A 118 29.55 -0.53 18.35
N ARG A 119 28.28 -0.91 18.47
CA ARG A 119 27.12 -0.02 18.31
C ARG A 119 26.45 0.18 19.65
N THR A 120 25.89 1.36 19.84
CA THR A 120 25.16 1.69 21.07
C THR A 120 23.79 1.04 21.08
N GLU A 121 23.21 0.80 22.26
CA GLU A 121 21.87 0.21 22.37
C GLU A 121 20.81 0.99 21.59
N ALA A 122 20.95 2.31 21.49
CA ALA A 122 20.05 3.17 20.73
C ALA A 122 20.11 2.94 19.20
N GLU A 123 21.23 2.42 18.67
CA GLU A 123 21.36 2.06 17.25
C GLU A 123 20.79 0.65 16.97
N LEU A 124 20.70 -0.18 18.01
CA LEU A 124 20.21 -1.57 17.95
C LEU A 124 18.70 -1.67 18.22
N TYR A 125 18.17 -0.78 19.05
CA TYR A 125 16.76 -0.73 19.42
C TYR A 125 16.08 0.49 18.82
N SER A 126 15.09 0.24 17.96
CA SER A 126 14.14 1.25 17.51
C SER A 126 12.76 0.93 18.06
N GLU A 127 12.03 1.96 18.49
CA GLU A 127 10.63 1.82 18.89
C GLU A 127 9.71 1.53 17.68
N TYR A 128 10.14 1.92 16.49
CA TYR A 128 9.42 1.70 15.25
C TYR A 128 9.95 0.44 14.55
N ASP A 129 9.08 -0.27 13.83
CA ASP A 129 9.49 -1.42 13.03
C ASP A 129 9.99 -0.99 11.65
N PHE A 130 9.33 0.01 11.06
CA PHE A 130 9.68 0.53 9.73
C PHE A 130 9.44 2.03 9.61
N ILE A 131 10.13 2.62 8.64
CA ILE A 131 10.07 4.05 8.33
C ILE A 131 9.57 4.19 6.90
N VAL A 132 8.56 5.03 6.72
CA VAL A 132 8.05 5.42 5.40
C VAL A 132 8.70 6.73 5.02
N ARG A 133 9.60 6.68 4.03
CA ARG A 133 10.27 7.84 3.49
C ARG A 133 9.49 8.42 2.32
N ILE A 134 9.24 9.72 2.37
CA ILE A 134 8.35 10.43 1.45
C ILE A 134 9.11 11.63 0.87
N PRO A 135 8.95 11.94 -0.43
CA PRO A 135 9.50 13.18 -0.97
C PRO A 135 8.86 14.41 -0.30
N GLY A 136 9.55 15.55 -0.30
CA GLY A 136 9.03 16.85 0.17
C GLY A 136 7.83 17.43 -0.62
N THR A 137 7.14 16.61 -1.41
CA THR A 137 5.93 16.99 -2.14
C THR A 137 4.76 17.18 -1.16
N PRO A 138 3.87 18.18 -1.36
CA PRO A 138 2.70 18.36 -0.51
C PRO A 138 1.70 17.20 -0.70
N ILE A 139 1.84 16.17 0.15
CA ILE A 139 0.95 15.00 0.20
C ILE A 139 0.00 15.14 1.38
N ASN A 140 -1.27 14.74 1.20
CA ASN A 140 -2.24 14.71 2.28
C ASN A 140 -1.87 13.62 3.31
N MET A 141 -1.31 14.06 4.44
CA MET A 141 -0.82 13.20 5.51
C MET A 141 -1.92 12.32 6.15
N HIS A 142 -3.16 12.81 6.23
CA HIS A 142 -4.27 12.04 6.79
C HIS A 142 -4.62 10.83 5.91
N GLN A 143 -4.67 11.05 4.60
CA GLN A 143 -4.98 10.00 3.65
C GLN A 143 -3.85 8.96 3.59
N LEU A 144 -2.60 9.41 3.64
CA LEU A 144 -1.44 8.53 3.70
C LEU A 144 -1.46 7.65 4.94
N ARG A 145 -1.68 8.23 6.14
CA ARG A 145 -1.77 7.46 7.39
C ARG A 145 -2.89 6.44 7.32
N ALA A 146 -4.06 6.81 6.81
CA ALA A 146 -5.19 5.90 6.64
C ALA A 146 -4.88 4.73 5.70
N GLU A 147 -4.12 4.95 4.62
CA GLU A 147 -3.67 3.87 3.73
C GLU A 147 -2.63 2.96 4.40
N ILE A 148 -1.65 3.53 5.11
CA ILE A 148 -0.65 2.73 5.84
C ILE A 148 -1.34 1.88 6.92
N ASP A 149 -2.24 2.48 7.70
CA ASP A 149 -2.99 1.78 8.75
C ASP A 149 -3.91 0.68 8.21
N PHE A 150 -4.42 0.82 6.98
CA PHE A 150 -5.22 -0.22 6.34
C PHE A 150 -4.40 -1.46 5.98
N TYR A 151 -3.15 -1.30 5.55
CA TYR A 151 -2.30 -2.41 5.08
C TYR A 151 -1.31 -2.93 6.12
N LYS A 152 -0.91 -2.12 7.10
CA LYS A 152 0.07 -2.55 8.11
C LYS A 152 -0.53 -3.65 8.97
N LEU A 153 0.35 -4.52 9.47
CA LEU A 153 -0.03 -5.43 10.55
C LEU A 153 -0.26 -4.63 11.82
N ILE A 154 -1.31 -4.96 12.57
CA ILE A 154 -1.71 -4.24 13.80
C ILE A 154 -0.57 -4.15 14.82
N SER A 155 0.29 -5.16 14.89
CA SER A 155 1.44 -5.19 15.80
C SER A 155 2.61 -4.30 15.40
N LYS A 156 2.62 -3.77 14.18
CA LYS A 156 3.76 -3.02 13.63
C LYS A 156 3.59 -1.52 13.83
N ARG A 157 4.66 -0.89 14.34
CA ARG A 157 4.78 0.56 14.53
C ARG A 157 5.55 1.16 13.36
N TYR A 158 5.16 2.35 12.95
CA TYR A 158 5.83 3.06 11.85
C TYR A 158 6.07 4.53 12.17
N SER A 159 7.11 5.08 11.56
CA SER A 159 7.38 6.51 11.51
C SER A 159 7.35 7.00 10.06
N ILE A 160 7.04 8.28 9.88
CA ILE A 160 7.05 8.94 8.56
C ILE A 160 8.17 9.97 8.56
N GLU A 161 9.08 9.84 7.59
CA GLU A 161 10.19 10.77 7.39
C GLU A 161 10.06 11.44 6.03
N ILE A 162 10.26 12.75 6.02
CA ILE A 162 10.28 13.54 4.78
C ILE A 162 11.73 13.66 4.35
N ILE A 163 12.06 13.10 3.18
CA ILE A 163 13.36 13.30 2.56
C ILE A 163 13.33 14.65 1.82
N PRO A 164 14.35 15.50 1.99
CA PRO A 164 14.50 16.72 1.21
C PRO A 164 14.61 16.47 -0.30
#